data_AF-A0A7V7QLF1-F1
#
_entry.id   AF-A0A7V7QLF1-F1
#
_cell.length_a   1.000
_cell.length_b   1.000
_cell.length_c   1.000
_cell.angle_alpha   90.00
_cell.angle_beta   90.00
_cell.angle_gamma   90.00
#
_symmetry.space_group_name_H-M   'P 1'
#
loop_
_entity.id
_entity.type
_entity.pdbx_description
1 polymer ?
#
loop_
_entity_poly.entity_id
_entity_poly.type
_entity_poly.pdbx_seq_one_letter_code
_entity_poly.pdbx_strand_id
1 'polypeptide(L)'
;MNTFIIFMFCIISGGLGFFLSNQLKDKIIVSTEKQIDKFRLYYEVLNKWLKVEFDHYNIEDYFVERGYKTIAIYGMGELGNRLYERLDNSSIVVSYGIDRDPTLAFADLDILAFDEEERFEGVDCIVVSSVNAYDSIKKELRNKCDCDIISLEDVVYGM
;
A
#
# COMPACT_ATOMS: atom_id res chain seq x y z
N MET A 1 61.66 1.95 -4.56
CA MET A 1 60.54 2.91 -4.70
C MET A 1 59.25 2.23 -5.19
N ASN A 2 59.30 1.39 -6.24
CA ASN A 2 58.11 0.70 -6.77
C ASN A 2 57.38 -0.22 -5.79
N THR A 3 58.07 -0.99 -4.94
CA THR A 3 57.42 -1.92 -4.01
C THR A 3 56.57 -1.22 -2.95
N PHE A 4 57.00 -0.05 -2.46
CA PHE A 4 56.26 0.73 -1.46
C PHE A 4 54.98 1.34 -2.04
N ILE A 5 55.03 1.79 -3.30
CA ILE A 5 53.88 2.35 -4.02
C ILE A 5 52.81 1.25 -4.24
N ILE A 6 53.23 0.02 -4.61
CA ILE A 6 52.31 -1.12 -4.78
C ILE A 6 51.59 -1.45 -3.47
N PHE A 7 52.30 -1.45 -2.34
CA PHE A 7 51.69 -1.69 -1.02
C PHE A 7 50.64 -0.64 -0.64
N MET A 8 50.89 0.65 -0.92
CA MET A 8 49.89 1.70 -0.66
C MET A 8 48.61 1.53 -1.49
N PHE A 9 48.73 1.13 -2.77
CA PHE A 9 47.56 0.90 -3.62
C PHE A 9 46.66 -0.24 -3.11
N CYS A 10 47.24 -1.32 -2.57
CA CYS A 10 46.47 -2.43 -2.00
C CYS A 10 45.69 -2.02 -0.73
N ILE A 11 46.26 -1.16 0.11
CA ILE A 11 45.58 -0.68 1.32
C ILE A 11 44.40 0.22 0.96
N ILE A 12 44.58 1.11 -0.02
CA ILE A 12 43.52 2.01 -0.50
C ILE A 12 42.40 1.21 -1.16
N SER A 13 42.72 0.23 -2.02
CA SER A 13 41.70 -0.60 -2.68
C SER A 13 40.94 -1.48 -1.69
N GLY A 14 41.61 -2.04 -0.67
CA GLY A 14 40.96 -2.79 0.40
C GLY A 14 40.03 -1.93 1.26
N GLY A 15 40.46 -0.72 1.62
CA GLY A 15 39.64 0.23 2.39
C GLY A 15 38.42 0.72 1.61
N LEU A 16 38.58 1.04 0.31
CA LEU A 16 37.48 1.42 -0.56
C LEU A 16 36.47 0.27 -0.73
N GLY A 17 36.98 -0.95 -0.96
CA GLY A 17 36.15 -2.15 -1.07
C GLY A 17 35.35 -2.43 0.20
N PHE A 18 35.98 -2.33 1.37
CA PHE A 18 35.31 -2.48 2.66
C PHE A 18 34.21 -1.41 2.85
N PHE A 19 34.51 -0.14 2.57
CA PHE A 19 33.54 0.95 2.71
C PHE A 19 32.33 0.81 1.77
N LEU A 20 32.55 0.50 0.48
CA LEU A 20 31.46 0.20 -0.46
C LEU A 20 30.64 -1.01 -0.01
N SER A 21 31.28 -2.07 0.48
CA SER A 21 30.59 -3.27 0.94
C SER A 21 29.67 -3.00 2.13
N ASN A 22 30.07 -2.14 3.07
CA ASN A 22 29.22 -1.76 4.20
C ASN A 22 28.04 -0.91 3.74
N GLN A 23 28.24 0.08 2.86
CA GLN A 23 27.11 0.85 2.33
C GLN A 23 26.09 -0.01 1.56
N LEU A 24 26.56 -1.01 0.82
CA LEU A 24 25.67 -1.96 0.15
C LEU A 24 24.90 -2.82 1.15
N LYS A 25 25.57 -3.34 2.20
CA LYS A 25 24.91 -4.08 3.28
C LYS A 25 23.86 -3.24 3.98
N ASP A 26 24.17 -2.00 4.35
CA ASP A 26 23.22 -1.10 5.02
C ASP A 26 21.99 -0.83 4.15
N LYS A 27 22.18 -0.58 2.85
CA LYS A 27 21.06 -0.42 1.91
C LYS A 27 20.20 -1.68 1.81
N ILE A 28 20.81 -2.87 1.77
CA ILE A 28 20.09 -4.15 1.71
C ILE A 28 19.35 -4.40 3.02
N ILE A 29 19.96 -4.14 4.17
CA ILE A 29 19.32 -4.30 5.49
C ILE A 29 18.10 -3.39 5.58
N VAL A 30 18.26 -2.10 5.29
CA VAL A 30 17.16 -1.12 5.35
C VAL A 30 16.03 -1.47 4.37
N SER A 31 16.34 -1.92 3.14
CA SER A 31 15.30 -2.32 2.18
C SER A 31 14.59 -3.61 2.59
N THR A 32 15.30 -4.54 3.23
CA THR A 32 14.75 -5.79 3.74
C THR A 32 13.85 -5.53 4.94
N GLU A 33 14.29 -4.70 5.90
CA GLU A 33 13.49 -4.27 7.04
C GLU A 33 12.18 -3.62 6.60
N LYS A 34 12.23 -2.69 5.64
CA LYS A 34 11.02 -2.06 5.08
C LYS A 34 10.05 -3.08 4.46
N GLN A 35 10.55 -4.11 3.78
CA GLN A 35 9.70 -5.17 3.23
C GLN A 35 9.09 -6.03 4.34
N ILE A 36 9.88 -6.39 5.35
CA ILE A 36 9.38 -7.15 6.51
C ILE A 36 8.28 -6.37 7.23
N ASP A 37 8.49 -5.08 7.49
CA ASP A 37 7.50 -4.23 8.15
C ASP A 37 6.22 -4.09 7.31
N LYS A 38 6.35 -3.93 5.99
CA LYS A 38 5.20 -3.94 5.07
C LYS A 38 4.39 -5.24 5.20
N PHE A 39 5.05 -6.40 5.10
CA PHE A 39 4.35 -7.68 5.18
C PHE A 39 3.80 -7.97 6.57
N ARG A 40 4.48 -7.52 7.64
CA ARG A 40 3.95 -7.58 9.00
C ARG A 40 2.64 -6.80 9.12
N LEU A 41 2.61 -5.56 8.64
CA LEU A 41 1.40 -4.73 8.68
C LEU A 41 0.25 -5.37 7.89
N TYR A 42 0.54 -5.91 6.71
CA TYR A 42 -0.47 -6.60 5.89
C TYR A 42 -1.02 -7.84 6.61
N TYR A 43 -0.13 -8.63 7.24
CA TYR A 43 -0.52 -9.77 8.03
C TYR A 43 -1.38 -9.37 9.24
N GLU A 44 -1.02 -8.31 9.96
CA GLU A 44 -1.76 -7.82 11.12
C GLU A 44 -3.16 -7.34 10.73
N VAL A 45 -3.29 -6.53 9.67
CA VAL A 45 -4.58 -6.09 9.12
C VAL A 45 -5.43 -7.28 8.69
N LEU A 46 -4.86 -8.22 7.93
CA LEU A 46 -5.60 -9.39 7.46
C LEU A 46 -6.05 -10.28 8.63
N ASN A 47 -5.17 -10.54 9.60
CA ASN A 47 -5.49 -11.35 10.77
C ASN A 47 -6.57 -10.70 11.65
N LYS A 48 -6.50 -9.37 11.84
CA LYS A 48 -7.54 -8.61 12.54
C LYS A 48 -8.86 -8.67 11.77
N TRP A 49 -8.84 -8.47 10.45
CA TRP A 49 -10.04 -8.54 9.61
C TRP A 49 -10.70 -9.92 9.70
N LEU A 50 -9.93 -11.01 9.54
CA LEU A 50 -10.44 -12.37 9.71
C LEU A 50 -11.07 -12.58 11.09
N LYS A 51 -10.45 -12.04 12.15
CA LYS A 51 -11.00 -12.14 13.51
C LYS A 51 -12.35 -11.43 13.63
N VAL A 52 -12.48 -10.23 13.05
CA VAL A 52 -13.71 -9.44 13.08
C VAL A 52 -14.84 -10.13 12.31
N GLU A 53 -14.55 -10.72 11.15
CA GLU A 53 -15.53 -11.50 10.37
C GLU A 53 -16.01 -12.74 11.14
N PHE A 54 -15.12 -13.43 11.86
CA PHE A 54 -15.52 -14.55 12.73
C PHE A 54 -16.39 -14.13 13.91
N ASP A 55 -16.30 -12.88 14.35
CA ASP A 55 -17.14 -12.31 15.40
C ASP A 55 -18.49 -11.78 14.86
N HIS A 56 -18.83 -12.12 13.61
CA HIS A 56 -20.07 -11.75 12.90
C HIS A 56 -20.24 -10.25 12.60
N TYR A 57 -19.17 -9.47 12.67
CA TYR A 57 -19.16 -8.10 12.15
C TYR A 57 -18.87 -8.11 10.66
N ASN A 58 -19.56 -7.27 9.91
CA ASN A 58 -19.37 -7.16 8.47
C ASN A 58 -18.59 -5.88 8.16
N ILE A 59 -17.58 -5.97 7.29
CA ILE A 59 -16.84 -4.78 6.86
C ILE A 59 -17.72 -3.71 6.23
N GLU A 60 -18.88 -4.08 5.67
CA GLU A 60 -19.88 -3.14 5.16
C GLU A 60 -20.46 -2.22 6.25
N ASP A 61 -20.54 -2.70 7.50
CA ASP A 61 -21.13 -1.96 8.63
C ASP A 61 -20.36 -0.66 8.89
N TYR A 62 -19.02 -0.71 8.79
CA TYR A 62 -18.16 0.46 8.94
C TYR A 62 -18.59 1.61 8.01
N PHE A 63 -18.93 1.27 6.76
CA PHE A 63 -19.32 2.23 5.73
C PHE A 63 -20.75 2.73 5.95
N VAL A 64 -21.69 1.80 6.23
CA VAL A 64 -23.10 2.13 6.47
C VAL A 64 -23.26 3.06 7.66
N GLU A 65 -22.60 2.79 8.77
CA GLU A 65 -22.66 3.61 9.99
C GLU A 65 -22.14 5.04 9.79
N ARG A 66 -21.21 5.22 8.84
CA ARG A 66 -20.64 6.52 8.48
C ARG A 66 -21.39 7.20 7.33
N GLY A 67 -22.41 6.56 6.78
CA GLY A 67 -23.21 7.08 5.68
C GLY A 67 -22.52 7.00 4.32
N TYR A 68 -21.42 6.26 4.18
CA TYR A 68 -20.80 5.98 2.89
C TYR A 68 -21.62 4.93 2.15
N LYS A 69 -21.93 5.19 0.88
CA LYS A 69 -22.71 4.30 0.01
C LYS A 69 -21.94 3.90 -1.23
N THR A 70 -21.14 4.81 -1.76
CA THR A 70 -20.36 4.60 -2.97
C THR A 70 -18.89 4.87 -2.66
N ILE A 71 -18.01 3.91 -2.96
CA ILE A 71 -16.59 4.01 -2.67
C ILE A 71 -15.74 3.72 -3.92
N ALA A 72 -14.50 4.18 -3.91
CA ALA A 72 -13.44 3.66 -4.77
C ALA A 72 -12.34 3.02 -3.93
N ILE A 73 -11.57 2.10 -4.52
CA ILE A 73 -10.47 1.41 -3.83
C ILE A 73 -9.15 1.77 -4.50
N TYR A 74 -8.22 2.37 -3.75
CA TYR A 74 -6.85 2.59 -4.18
C TYR A 74 -5.95 1.42 -3.78
N GLY A 75 -5.21 0.89 -4.74
CA GLY A 75 -4.35 -0.27 -4.59
C GLY A 75 -5.14 -1.55 -4.82
N MET A 76 -5.22 -1.99 -6.07
CA MET A 76 -5.92 -3.20 -6.49
C MET A 76 -5.01 -4.43 -6.48
N GLY A 77 -4.11 -4.49 -5.49
CA GLY A 77 -3.37 -5.70 -5.13
C GLY A 77 -4.22 -6.67 -4.29
N GLU A 78 -3.59 -7.56 -3.53
CA GLU A 78 -4.32 -8.62 -2.79
C GLU A 78 -5.41 -8.07 -1.86
N LEU A 79 -5.08 -7.14 -0.95
CA LEU A 79 -6.04 -6.60 0.01
C LEU A 79 -7.16 -5.79 -0.65
N GLY A 80 -6.85 -5.05 -1.72
CA GLY A 80 -7.85 -4.29 -2.48
C GLY A 80 -8.85 -5.21 -3.18
N ASN A 81 -8.36 -6.29 -3.82
CA ASN A 81 -9.24 -7.29 -4.44
C ASN A 81 -10.10 -8.00 -3.39
N ARG A 82 -9.55 -8.37 -2.23
CA ARG A 82 -10.35 -8.99 -1.14
C ARG A 82 -11.43 -8.05 -0.62
N LEU A 83 -11.15 -6.75 -0.53
CA LEU A 83 -12.16 -5.75 -0.14
C LEU A 83 -13.27 -5.65 -1.19
N TYR A 84 -12.89 -5.56 -2.46
CA TYR A 84 -13.86 -5.56 -3.55
C TYR A 84 -14.74 -6.82 -3.53
N GLU A 85 -14.15 -8.01 -3.52
CA GLU A 85 -14.87 -9.29 -3.45
C GLU A 85 -15.81 -9.36 -2.23
N ARG A 86 -15.37 -8.83 -1.08
CA ARG A 86 -16.18 -8.82 0.15
C ARG A 86 -17.39 -7.90 0.06
N LEU A 87 -17.28 -6.82 -0.71
CA LEU A 87 -18.33 -5.83 -0.91
C LEU A 87 -19.20 -6.12 -2.16
N ASP A 88 -18.80 -7.05 -3.02
CA ASP A 88 -19.43 -7.34 -4.33
C ASP A 88 -20.92 -7.76 -4.26
N ASN A 89 -21.46 -8.02 -3.08
CA ASN A 89 -22.90 -8.26 -2.88
C ASN A 89 -23.45 -7.52 -1.64
N SER A 90 -22.79 -6.43 -1.24
CA SER A 90 -23.18 -5.58 -0.12
C SER A 90 -24.08 -4.44 -0.56
N SER A 91 -24.54 -3.63 0.40
CA SER A 91 -25.19 -2.34 0.10
C SER A 91 -24.21 -1.25 -0.34
N ILE A 92 -22.90 -1.50 -0.28
CA ILE A 92 -21.85 -0.56 -0.67
C ILE A 92 -21.48 -0.78 -2.13
N VAL A 93 -21.55 0.28 -2.93
CA VAL A 93 -21.18 0.25 -4.34
C VAL A 93 -19.70 0.59 -4.47
N VAL A 94 -18.89 -0.37 -4.93
CA VAL A 94 -17.52 -0.09 -5.35
C VAL A 94 -17.58 0.39 -6.81
N SER A 95 -17.39 1.68 -7.06
CA SER A 95 -17.56 2.26 -8.40
C SER A 95 -16.39 1.98 -9.33
N TYR A 96 -15.16 2.05 -8.82
CA TYR A 96 -13.95 1.78 -9.58
C TYR A 96 -12.77 1.50 -8.64
N GLY A 97 -11.75 0.84 -9.19
CA GLY A 97 -10.43 0.72 -8.60
C GLY A 97 -9.50 1.82 -9.11
N ILE A 98 -8.50 2.16 -8.31
CA ILE A 98 -7.39 3.03 -8.71
C ILE A 98 -6.11 2.25 -8.46
N ASP A 99 -5.24 2.15 -9.46
CA ASP A 99 -3.91 1.57 -9.27
C ASP A 99 -2.86 2.32 -10.11
N ARG A 100 -1.60 2.26 -9.69
CA ARG A 100 -0.47 2.74 -10.50
C ARG A 100 -0.15 1.77 -11.63
N ASP A 101 -0.45 0.48 -11.45
CA ASP A 101 -0.37 -0.53 -12.49
C ASP A 101 -1.74 -1.22 -12.67
N PRO A 102 -2.64 -0.61 -13.46
CA PRO A 102 -3.99 -1.15 -13.68
C PRO A 102 -3.99 -2.50 -14.39
N THR A 103 -2.88 -2.90 -15.03
CA THR A 103 -2.79 -4.15 -15.80
C THR A 103 -2.72 -5.41 -14.93
N LEU A 104 -2.41 -5.26 -13.64
CA LEU A 104 -2.19 -6.37 -12.71
C LEU A 104 -3.41 -6.72 -11.85
N ALA A 105 -4.50 -5.98 -11.99
CA ALA A 105 -5.66 -6.15 -11.15
C ALA A 105 -6.70 -7.09 -11.78
N PHE A 106 -7.32 -7.92 -10.93
CA PHE A 106 -8.13 -9.08 -11.32
C PHE A 106 -9.62 -8.90 -10.99
N ALA A 107 -10.10 -7.66 -10.92
CA ALA A 107 -11.48 -7.37 -10.58
C ALA A 107 -12.34 -7.20 -11.85
N ASP A 108 -13.59 -7.67 -11.82
CA ASP A 108 -14.64 -7.31 -12.79
C ASP A 108 -15.13 -5.86 -12.53
N LEU A 109 -14.17 -4.95 -12.36
CA LEU A 109 -14.33 -3.56 -11.94
C LEU A 109 -13.50 -2.69 -12.89
N ASP A 110 -13.96 -1.48 -13.18
CA ASP A 110 -13.16 -0.52 -13.94
C ASP A 110 -11.96 -0.06 -13.10
N ILE A 111 -10.76 -0.02 -13.70
CA ILE A 111 -9.52 0.28 -12.98
C ILE A 111 -8.82 1.44 -13.64
N LEU A 112 -8.81 2.56 -12.92
CA LEU A 112 -8.25 3.82 -13.39
C LEU A 112 -6.77 3.89 -13.05
N ALA A 113 -5.96 4.29 -14.03
CA ALA A 113 -4.54 4.54 -13.83
C ALA A 113 -4.34 5.81 -13.01
N PHE A 114 -3.63 5.71 -11.88
CA PHE A 114 -3.45 6.83 -10.96
C PHE A 114 -2.79 8.07 -11.60
N ASP A 115 -1.83 7.81 -12.49
CA ASP A 115 -1.01 8.86 -13.12
C ASP A 115 -1.71 9.52 -14.31
N GLU A 116 -2.70 8.87 -14.91
CA GLU A 116 -3.42 9.38 -16.10
C GLU A 116 -4.67 10.18 -15.73
N GLU A 117 -5.33 9.82 -14.63
CA GLU A 117 -6.58 10.47 -14.24
C GLU A 117 -6.35 11.86 -13.63
N GLU A 118 -7.09 12.87 -14.11
CA GLU A 118 -6.99 14.24 -13.59
C GLU A 118 -7.72 14.37 -12.26
N ARG A 119 -8.90 13.75 -12.13
CA ARG A 119 -9.71 13.75 -10.90
C ARG A 119 -10.46 12.44 -10.68
N PHE A 120 -10.49 11.99 -9.43
CA PHE A 120 -11.31 10.87 -8.96
C PHE A 120 -12.56 11.41 -8.30
N GLU A 121 -13.71 11.21 -8.94
CA GLU A 121 -15.01 11.77 -8.53
C GLU A 121 -16.09 10.69 -8.42
N GLY A 122 -17.29 11.08 -7.97
CA GLY A 122 -18.47 10.21 -7.97
C GLY A 122 -18.53 9.19 -6.84
N VAL A 123 -17.66 9.31 -5.84
CA VAL A 123 -17.62 8.42 -4.66
C VAL A 123 -17.61 9.23 -3.37
N ASP A 124 -18.17 8.66 -2.30
CA ASP A 124 -18.23 9.28 -0.97
C ASP A 124 -16.88 9.20 -0.27
N CYS A 125 -16.12 8.12 -0.52
CA CYS A 125 -14.75 7.97 -0.03
C CYS A 125 -13.88 7.08 -0.93
N ILE A 126 -12.56 7.27 -0.82
CA ILE A 126 -11.54 6.38 -1.39
C ILE A 126 -10.89 5.60 -0.26
N VAL A 127 -10.94 4.27 -0.35
CA VAL A 127 -10.29 3.35 0.59
C VAL A 127 -8.92 2.98 0.05
N VAL A 128 -7.87 3.33 0.78
CA VAL A 128 -6.48 2.99 0.42
C VAL A 128 -6.12 1.65 1.06
N SER A 129 -6.00 0.61 0.25
CA SER A 129 -5.62 -0.75 0.70
C SER A 129 -4.12 -0.88 0.95
N SER A 130 -3.30 -0.02 0.34
CA SER A 130 -1.85 0.04 0.53
C SER A 130 -1.49 0.72 1.85
N VAL A 131 -1.83 0.06 2.96
CA VAL A 131 -1.73 0.59 4.34
C VAL A 131 -0.33 1.10 4.70
N ASN A 132 0.72 0.43 4.23
CA ASN A 132 2.12 0.81 4.50
C ASN A 132 2.56 2.12 3.83
N ALA A 133 1.78 2.63 2.88
CA ALA A 133 2.05 3.85 2.12
C ALA A 133 0.89 4.86 2.20
N TYR A 134 -0.04 4.66 3.14
CA TYR A 134 -1.28 5.43 3.26
C TYR A 134 -1.03 6.94 3.30
N ASP A 135 -0.14 7.40 4.17
CA ASP A 135 0.11 8.84 4.35
C ASP A 135 0.62 9.53 3.07
N SER A 136 1.48 8.86 2.31
CA SER A 136 1.94 9.39 1.01
C SER A 136 0.81 9.40 -0.01
N ILE A 137 0.09 8.29 -0.14
CA ILE A 137 -0.99 8.15 -1.12
C ILE A 137 -2.11 9.15 -0.83
N LYS A 138 -2.50 9.32 0.45
CA LYS A 138 -3.49 10.29 0.89
C LYS A 138 -3.11 11.72 0.49
N LYS A 139 -1.83 12.10 0.64
CA LYS A 139 -1.35 13.44 0.24
C LYS A 139 -1.45 13.64 -1.27
N GLU A 140 -1.16 12.61 -2.06
CA GLU A 140 -1.27 12.67 -3.52
C GLU A 140 -2.75 12.73 -3.95
N LEU A 141 -3.61 11.87 -3.38
CA LEU A 141 -5.05 11.82 -3.66
C LEU A 141 -5.78 13.11 -3.30
N ARG A 142 -5.39 13.79 -2.22
CA ARG A 142 -5.99 15.09 -1.83
C ARG A 142 -5.94 16.17 -2.92
N ASN A 143 -5.03 16.04 -3.88
CA ASN A 143 -4.95 16.97 -5.01
C ASN A 143 -5.78 16.51 -6.22
N LYS A 144 -6.36 15.31 -6.17
CA LYS A 144 -7.11 14.66 -7.26
C LYS A 144 -8.54 14.31 -6.88
N CYS A 145 -8.97 14.50 -5.62
CA CYS A 145 -10.35 14.25 -5.19
C CYS A 145 -10.76 15.16 -4.02
N ASP A 146 -12.07 15.34 -3.87
CA ASP A 146 -12.67 16.14 -2.78
C ASP A 146 -13.33 15.27 -1.69
N CYS A 147 -13.45 13.96 -1.93
CA CYS A 147 -14.08 13.01 -1.01
C CYS A 147 -13.16 12.59 0.14
N ASP A 148 -13.71 11.85 1.11
CA ASP A 148 -12.92 11.32 2.21
C ASP A 148 -11.89 10.29 1.73
N ILE A 149 -10.73 10.24 2.38
CA ILE A 149 -9.67 9.27 2.09
C ILE A 149 -9.31 8.54 3.38
N ILE A 150 -9.61 7.25 3.42
CA ILE A 150 -9.44 6.38 4.59
C ILE A 150 -8.54 5.20 4.26
N SER A 151 -7.85 4.65 5.25
CA SER A 151 -7.05 3.44 5.04
C SER A 151 -7.91 2.19 5.27
N LEU A 152 -7.57 1.06 4.64
CA LEU A 152 -8.18 -0.22 4.97
C LEU A 152 -7.88 -0.63 6.43
N GLU A 153 -6.75 -0.20 6.98
CA GLU A 153 -6.44 -0.38 8.40
C GLU A 153 -7.48 0.32 9.28
N ASP A 154 -7.81 1.58 9.01
CA ASP A 154 -8.84 2.31 9.76
C ASP A 154 -10.22 1.64 9.66
N VAL A 155 -10.57 1.12 8.48
CA VAL A 155 -11.80 0.35 8.27
C VAL A 155 -11.83 -0.88 9.17
N VAL A 156 -10.75 -1.67 9.15
CA VAL A 156 -10.66 -2.94 9.88
C VAL A 156 -10.58 -2.77 11.40
N TYR A 157 -9.85 -1.75 11.87
CA TYR A 157 -9.69 -1.47 13.30
C TYR A 157 -10.80 -0.58 13.87
N GLY A 158 -11.57 0.09 13.00
CA GLY A 158 -12.71 0.92 13.37
C GLY A 158 -14.05 0.18 13.43
N MET A 159 -14.04 -1.14 13.19
CA MET A 159 -15.15 -2.06 13.48
C MET A 159 -15.13 -2.55 14.93
#